data_AF-A0A961EP94-F1
#
_entry.id   AF-A0A961EP94-F1
#
_cell.length_a   1.000
_cell.length_b   1.000
_cell.length_c   1.000
_cell.angle_alpha   90.00
_cell.angle_beta   90.00
_cell.angle_gamma   90.00
#
_symmetry.space_group_name_H-M   'P 1'
#
loop_
_entity.id
_entity.type
_entity.pdbx_description
1 polymer ?
#
loop_
_entity_poly.entity_id
_entity_poly.type
_entity_poly.pdbx_seq_one_letter_code
_entity_poly.pdbx_strand_id
1 'polypeptide(L)' 'MKTTLYLPEDIKGAVEVEARRRGVSEAEVIREALRTALLSQPVAPRGGLFRGQEPIADRVDEVLAEGFGT' A
#
# COMPACT_ATOMS: atom_id res chain seq x y z
N MET A 1 -10.87 21.65 0.79
CA MET A 1 -11.47 21.33 2.10
C MET A 1 -10.45 21.58 3.20
N LYS A 2 -10.87 22.08 4.37
CA LYS A 2 -10.00 22.25 5.56
C LYS A 2 -10.33 21.17 6.58
N THR A 3 -9.31 20.52 7.12
CA THR A 3 -9.41 19.49 8.16
C THR A 3 -8.44 19.84 9.28
N THR A 4 -8.86 19.67 10.54
CA THR A 4 -7.99 19.83 11.71
C THR A 4 -7.66 18.45 12.28
N LEU A 5 -6.38 18.19 12.52
CA LEU A 5 -5.87 16.90 12.99
C LEU A 5 -4.98 17.15 14.22
N TYR A 6 -5.00 16.24 15.19
CA TYR A 6 -4.01 16.26 16.27
C TYR A 6 -2.74 15.56 15.77
N LEU A 7 -1.60 16.22 15.93
CA LEU A 7 -0.28 15.68 15.58
C LEU A 7 0.55 15.61 16.86
N PRO A 8 1.16 14.44 17.16
CA PRO A 8 2.20 14.35 18.16
C PRO A 8 3.35 15.35 17.87
N GLU A 9 3.99 15.85 18.93
CA GLU A 9 5.01 16.92 18.83
C GLU A 9 6.23 16.52 17.98
N ASP A 10 6.64 15.26 18.05
CA ASP A 10 7.73 14.71 17.25
C ASP A 10 7.40 14.77 15.75
N ILE A 11 6.18 14.41 15.38
CA ILE A 11 5.70 14.47 13.99
C ILE A 11 5.59 15.92 13.52
N LYS A 12 5.07 16.82 14.36
CA LYS A 12 4.99 18.25 14.04
C LYS A 12 6.38 18.85 13.80
N GLY A 13 7.35 18.53 14.65
CA GLY A 13 8.74 18.97 14.50
C GLY A 13 9.38 18.44 13.21
N ALA A 14 9.16 17.17 12.87
CA ALA A 14 9.66 16.60 11.62
C ALA A 14 9.07 17.31 10.37
N VAL A 15 7.77 17.64 10.41
CA VAL A 15 7.11 18.38 9.31
C VAL A 15 7.70 19.78 9.15
N GLU A 16 7.98 20.49 10.23
CA GLU A 16 8.58 21.84 10.17
C GLU A 16 9.99 21.80 9.55
N VAL A 17 10.83 20.86 9.99
CA VAL A 17 12.19 20.68 9.46
C VAL A 17 12.15 20.39 7.97
N GLU A 18 11.26 19.49 7.54
CA GLU A 18 11.14 19.12 6.13
C GLU A 18 10.58 20.26 5.27
N ALA A 19 9.59 20.99 5.78
CA ALA A 19 9.04 22.17 5.12
C ALA A 19 10.12 23.24 4.88
N ARG A 20 10.94 23.52 5.91
CA ARG A 20 12.08 24.44 5.82
C ARG A 20 13.14 23.94 4.83
N ARG A 21 13.49 22.64 4.88
CA ARG A 21 14.46 22.02 3.97
C ARG A 21 14.04 22.15 2.51
N ARG A 22 12.75 22.01 2.23
CA ARG A 22 12.17 22.05 0.88
C ARG A 22 11.76 23.44 0.42
N GLY A 23 11.70 24.42 1.30
CA GLY A 23 11.19 25.76 0.99
C GLY A 23 9.69 25.80 0.67
N VAL A 24 8.89 24.92 1.25
CA VAL A 24 7.44 24.84 1.05
C VAL A 24 6.68 24.97 2.36
N SER A 25 5.36 25.16 2.31
CA SER A 25 4.54 25.17 3.53
C SER A 25 4.44 23.78 4.16
N GLU A 26 4.32 23.70 5.49
CA GLU A 26 4.05 22.45 6.20
C GLU A 26 2.79 21.73 5.68
N ALA A 27 1.77 22.51 5.32
CA ALA A 27 0.54 21.97 4.76
C ALA A 27 0.79 21.26 3.41
N GLU A 28 1.79 21.69 2.64
CA GLU A 28 2.18 21.02 1.40
C GLU A 28 2.88 19.68 1.70
N VAL A 29 3.80 19.67 2.66
CA VAL A 29 4.47 18.44 3.14
C VAL A 29 3.43 17.40 3.58
N ILE A 30 2.45 17.81 4.39
CA ILE A 30 1.39 16.93 4.88
C ILE A 30 0.52 16.44 3.71
N ARG A 31 0.10 17.32 2.79
CA ARG A 31 -0.74 16.94 1.64
C ARG A 31 -0.05 15.92 0.74
N GLU A 32 1.22 16.13 0.42
CA GLU A 32 1.97 15.22 -0.43
C GLU A 32 2.21 13.87 0.25
N ALA A 33 2.56 13.87 1.55
CA ALA A 33 2.74 12.64 2.31
C ALA A 33 1.44 11.81 2.33
N LEU A 34 0.30 12.45 2.58
CA LEU A 34 -1.01 11.80 2.53
C LEU A 34 -1.37 11.31 1.12
N ARG A 35 -1.06 12.08 0.07
CA ARG A 35 -1.27 11.65 -1.32
C ARG A 35 -0.46 10.39 -1.63
N THR A 36 0.80 10.35 -1.26
CA THR A 36 1.65 9.18 -1.48
C THR A 36 1.17 7.97 -0.69
N ALA A 37 0.80 8.16 0.57
CA ALA A 37 0.37 7.06 1.43
C ALA A 37 -1.03 6.52 1.09
N LEU A 38 -1.97 7.40 0.72
CA LEU A 38 -3.39 7.05 0.57
C LEU A 38 -3.84 6.93 -0.89
N LEU A 39 -3.20 7.67 -1.80
CA LEU A 39 -3.54 7.71 -3.23
C LEU A 39 -2.50 7.00 -4.10
N SER A 40 -1.52 6.32 -3.51
CA SER A 40 -0.83 5.26 -4.23
C SER A 40 -1.88 4.25 -4.66
N GLN A 41 -2.09 4.14 -5.98
CA GLN A 41 -3.09 3.22 -6.51
C GLN A 41 -2.77 1.81 -6.02
N PRO A 42 -3.77 1.00 -5.62
CA PRO A 42 -3.57 -0.42 -5.43
C PRO A 42 -2.88 -0.96 -6.68
N VAL A 43 -1.72 -1.58 -6.51
CA VAL A 43 -1.06 -2.24 -7.63
C VAL A 43 -2.06 -3.28 -8.14
N ALA A 44 -2.47 -3.15 -9.40
CA ALA A 44 -3.37 -4.10 -10.01
C ALA A 44 -2.77 -5.52 -9.86
N PRO A 45 -3.58 -6.52 -9.45
CA PRO A 45 -3.06 -7.87 -9.27
C PRO A 45 -2.46 -8.37 -10.58
N ARG A 46 -1.26 -8.95 -10.51
CA ARG A 46 -0.58 -9.54 -11.66
C ARG A 46 -0.95 -11.02 -11.74
N GLY A 47 -1.79 -11.38 -12.69
CA GLY A 47 -2.05 -12.77 -13.05
C GLY A 47 -0.91 -13.37 -13.90
N GLY A 48 -0.95 -14.68 -14.12
CA GLY A 48 -0.02 -15.37 -15.03
C GLY A 48 1.44 -15.34 -14.57
N LEU A 49 1.69 -15.41 -13.26
CA LEU A 49 3.04 -15.35 -12.69
C LEU A 49 3.93 -16.55 -13.09
N PHE A 50 3.32 -17.67 -13.44
CA PHE A 50 3.99 -18.88 -13.88
C PHE A 50 3.11 -19.63 -14.88
N ARG A 51 3.73 -20.59 -15.59
CA ARG A 51 3.02 -21.55 -16.45
C ARG A 51 3.07 -22.92 -15.77
N GLY A 52 1.90 -23.44 -15.42
CA GLY A 52 1.76 -24.82 -14.93
C GLY A 52 2.00 -25.84 -16.05
N GLN A 53 2.30 -27.08 -15.67
CA GLN A 53 2.45 -28.18 -16.63
C GLN A 53 1.08 -28.77 -17.02
N GLU A 54 0.10 -28.69 -16.13
CA GLU A 54 -1.23 -29.26 -16.30
C GLU A 54 -2.32 -28.25 -15.89
N PRO A 55 -3.50 -28.27 -16.54
CA PRO A 55 -4.63 -27.43 -16.18
C PRO A 55 -5.37 -28.00 -14.95
N ILE A 56 -4.91 -27.66 -13.75
CA ILE A 56 -5.47 -28.18 -12.50
C ILE A 56 -6.60 -27.32 -11.92
N ALA A 57 -6.87 -26.13 -12.49
CA ALA A 57 -7.82 -25.16 -11.94
C ALA A 57 -9.26 -25.70 -11.87
N ASP A 58 -9.64 -26.62 -12.76
CA ASP A 58 -10.97 -27.24 -12.80
C ASP A 58 -11.01 -28.60 -12.07
N ARG A 59 -9.89 -29.07 -11.48
CA ARG A 59 -9.73 -30.38 -10.83
C ARG A 59 -9.40 -30.26 -9.34
N VAL A 60 -9.82 -29.17 -8.69
CA VAL A 60 -9.41 -28.84 -7.32
C VAL A 60 -9.73 -29.97 -6.32
N ASP A 61 -10.94 -30.50 -6.34
CA ASP A 61 -11.38 -31.51 -5.38
C ASP A 61 -10.64 -32.84 -5.54
N GLU A 62 -10.40 -33.27 -6.78
CA GLU A 62 -9.67 -34.49 -7.11
C GLU A 62 -8.23 -34.42 -6.59
N VAL A 63 -7.51 -33.34 -6.94
CA VAL A 63 -6.10 -33.16 -6.58
C VAL A 63 -5.93 -33.02 -5.06
N LEU A 64 -6.88 -32.39 -4.36
CA LEU A 64 -6.81 -32.28 -2.90
C LEU A 64 -7.07 -33.63 -2.21
N ALA A 65 -7.94 -34.48 -2.75
CA ALA A 65 -8.24 -35.80 -2.17
C ALA A 65 -7.04 -36.76 -2.19
N GLU A 66 -6.02 -36.52 -3.03
CA GLU A 66 -4.84 -37.37 -3.15
C GLU A 66 -3.89 -37.32 -1.93
N GLY A 67 -4.03 -36.35 -1.03
CA GLY A 67 -3.17 -36.29 0.16
C GLY A 67 -3.16 -34.98 0.95
N PHE A 68 -4.14 -34.09 0.77
CA PHE A 68 -4.19 -32.86 1.54
C PHE A 68 -4.67 -33.10 2.98
N GLY A 69 -3.80 -32.91 3.97
CA GLY A 69 -4.15 -32.97 5.40
C GLY A 69 -4.10 -34.36 6.04
N THR A 70 -3.60 -35.37 5.32
CA THR A 70 -3.16 -36.67 5.88
C THR A 70 -1.77 -36.57 6.47
#